data_AF-A0A067FCA4-F1
#
_entry.id   AF-A0A067FCA4-F1
#
_cell.length_a   1.000
_cell.length_b   1.000
_cell.length_c   1.000
_cell.angle_alpha   90.00
_cell.angle_beta   90.00
_cell.angle_gamma   90.00
#
_symmetry.space_group_name_H-M   'P 1'
#
loop_
_entity.id
_entity.type
_entity.pdbx_description
1 polymer ?
#
loop_
_entity_poly.entity_id
_entity_poly.type
_entity_poly.pdbx_seq_one_letter_code
_entity_poly.pdbx_strand_id
1 'polypeptide(L)' 'VCESRNGAVVVGEVRFTCGICLDTMKEESSTKCGHVFCKSCIVDAIRLQGKCPTCRTRMSVRSIRRIFFPQLQPPASS' A
#
# COMPACT_ATOMS: atom_id res chain seq x y z
N VAL A 1 -40.39 14.64 18.30
CA VAL A 1 -40.12 13.70 17.19
C VAL A 1 -38.61 13.67 16.99
N CYS A 2 -37.93 12.68 17.55
CA CYS A 2 -36.50 12.45 17.31
C CYS A 2 -36.36 11.63 16.02
N GLU A 3 -35.69 12.18 15.00
CA GLU A 3 -35.45 11.47 13.75
C GLU A 3 -34.14 10.70 13.86
N SER A 4 -34.26 9.40 14.11
CA SER A 4 -33.16 8.45 14.09
C SER A 4 -32.60 8.34 12.67
N ARG A 5 -31.45 8.96 12.40
CA ARG A 5 -30.71 8.75 11.15
C ARG A 5 -30.09 7.36 11.17
N ASN A 6 -30.69 6.42 10.44
CA ASN A 6 -30.08 5.15 10.08
C ASN A 6 -28.87 5.41 9.17
N GLY A 7 -27.69 5.56 9.78
CA GLY A 7 -26.42 5.66 9.06
C GLY A 7 -25.94 4.28 8.64
N ALA A 8 -26.39 3.82 7.47
CA ALA A 8 -25.80 2.65 6.83
C ALA A 8 -24.33 2.97 6.50
N VAL A 9 -23.41 2.32 7.21
CA VAL A 9 -21.98 2.37 6.91
C VAL A 9 -21.77 1.55 5.64
N VAL A 10 -21.54 2.22 4.51
CA VAL A 10 -21.07 1.56 3.28
C VAL A 10 -19.65 1.05 3.54
N VAL A 11 -19.51 -0.27 3.68
CA VAL A 11 -18.19 -0.91 3.71
C VAL A 11 -17.67 -0.92 2.27
N GLY A 12 -17.03 0.18 1.86
CA GLY A 12 -16.29 0.24 0.60
C GLY A 12 -15.06 -0.65 0.69
N GLU A 13 -14.86 -1.53 -0.28
CA GLU A 13 -13.62 -2.31 -0.42
C GLU A 13 -12.44 -1.34 -0.57
N VAL A 14 -11.61 -1.21 0.48
CA VAL A 14 -10.39 -0.38 0.41
C VAL A 14 -9.34 -1.17 -0.37
N ARG A 15 -9.31 -0.96 -1.69
CA ARG A 15 -8.28 -1.53 -2.56
C ARG A 15 -6.98 -0.74 -2.41
N PHE A 16 -5.93 -1.39 -1.93
CA PHE A 16 -4.59 -0.80 -1.91
C PHE A 16 -3.97 -0.87 -3.31
N THR A 17 -3.78 0.31 -3.93
CA THR A 17 -3.20 0.45 -5.27
C THR A 17 -1.76 0.94 -5.21
N CYS A 18 -0.89 0.37 -6.05
CA CYS A 18 0.50 0.80 -6.13
C CYS A 18 0.66 2.11 -6.92
N GLY A 19 1.31 3.12 -6.33
CA GLY A 19 1.59 4.39 -7.01
C GLY A 19 2.64 4.33 -8.15
N ILE A 20 3.17 3.15 -8.48
CA ILE A 20 4.13 2.95 -9.59
C ILE A 20 3.46 2.21 -10.76
N CYS A 21 2.91 1.02 -10.51
CA CYS A 21 2.28 0.22 -11.56
C CYS A 21 0.77 0.47 -11.70
N LEU A 22 0.16 1.23 -10.79
CA LEU A 22 -1.27 1.57 -10.77
C LEU A 22 -2.21 0.36 -10.68
N ASP A 23 -1.69 -0.79 -10.24
CA ASP A 23 -2.42 -2.05 -10.05
C ASP A 23 -2.57 -2.35 -8.54
N THR A 24 -3.38 -3.35 -8.22
CA THR A 24 -3.48 -3.91 -6.87
C THR A 24 -2.09 -4.27 -6.35
N MET A 25 -1.83 -3.91 -5.11
CA MET A 25 -0.54 -4.15 -4.47
C MET A 25 -0.23 -5.64 -4.41
N LYS A 26 1.02 -5.98 -4.73
CA LYS A 26 1.57 -7.34 -4.67
C LYS A 26 2.83 -7.29 -3.84
N GLU A 27 2.84 -8.05 -2.74
CA GLU A 27 3.92 -8.02 -1.75
C GLU A 27 4.20 -6.60 -1.25
N GLU A 28 3.25 -6.03 -0.51
CA GLU A 28 3.33 -4.67 0.01
C GLU A 28 4.65 -4.46 0.74
N SER A 29 5.36 -3.41 0.34
CA SER A 29 6.66 -3.09 0.88
C SER A 29 6.73 -1.62 1.23
N SER A 30 7.03 -1.32 2.48
CA SER A 30 7.28 0.04 2.95
C SER A 30 8.74 0.42 2.77
N THR A 31 8.94 1.70 2.52
CA THR A 31 10.25 2.34 2.56
C THR A 31 10.50 2.94 3.94
N LYS A 32 11.76 3.25 4.27
CA LYS A 32 12.11 3.96 5.52
C LYS A 32 11.41 5.32 5.71
N CYS A 33 10.91 5.94 4.63
CA CYS A 33 10.16 7.18 4.69
C CYS A 33 8.63 6.98 4.79
N GLY A 34 8.16 5.73 4.92
CA GLY A 34 6.75 5.40 5.15
C GLY A 34 5.91 5.16 3.88
N HIS A 35 6.41 5.46 2.67
CA HIS A 35 5.67 5.18 1.44
C HIS A 35 5.69 3.69 1.10
N VAL A 36 4.56 3.19 0.57
CA VAL A 36 4.32 1.77 0.31
C VAL A 36 4.08 1.53 -1.18
N PHE A 37 4.68 0.47 -1.72
CA PHE A 37 4.52 0.03 -3.11
C PHE A 37 4.60 -1.50 -3.21
N CYS A 38 4.38 -2.06 -4.41
CA CYS A 38 4.79 -3.44 -4.70
C CYS A 38 6.30 -3.60 -4.52
N LYS A 39 6.74 -4.74 -3.99
CA LYS A 39 8.16 -5.01 -3.76
C LYS A 39 9.02 -4.80 -5.01
N SER A 40 8.63 -5.40 -6.13
CA SER A 40 9.38 -5.30 -7.40
C SER A 40 9.47 -3.84 -7.85
N CYS A 41 8.35 -3.13 -7.87
CA CYS A 41 8.28 -1.74 -8.30
C CYS A 41 9.21 -0.82 -7.50
N ILE A 42 9.22 -0.92 -6.16
CA ILE A 42 10.10 -0.07 -5.34
C ILE A 42 11.57 -0.48 -5.44
N VAL A 43 11.87 -1.77 -5.58
CA VAL A 43 13.25 -2.24 -5.79
C VAL A 43 13.81 -1.66 -7.09
N ASP A 44 13.06 -1.74 -8.19
CA ASP A 44 13.51 -1.26 -9.50
C ASP A 44 13.64 0.27 -9.53
N ALA A 45 12.69 0.99 -8.93
CA ALA A 45 12.76 2.44 -8.81
C ALA A 45 13.99 2.91 -8.01
N ILE A 46 14.31 2.23 -6.91
CA ILE A 46 15.51 2.53 -6.12
C ILE A 46 16.78 2.15 -6.89
N ARG A 47 16.81 1.05 -7.63
CA ARG A 47 17.96 0.67 -8.47
C ARG A 47 18.24 1.72 -9.56
N LEU A 48 17.19 2.30 -10.13
CA LEU A 48 17.33 3.30 -11.19
C LEU A 48 17.69 4.69 -10.66
N GLN A 49 17.07 5.14 -9.58
CA GLN A 49 17.14 6.55 -9.14
C GLN A 49 17.75 6.75 -7.73
N GLY A 50 17.86 5.69 -6.93
CA GLY A 50 18.35 5.76 -5.55
C GLY A 50 17.47 6.58 -4.59
N LYS A 51 16.20 6.80 -4.95
CA LYS A 51 15.27 7.70 -4.25
C LYS A 51 13.86 7.12 -4.20
N CYS A 52 13.10 7.48 -3.16
CA CYS A 52 11.67 7.19 -3.10
C CYS A 52 10.92 7.91 -4.25
N PRO A 53 10.02 7.23 -4.99
CA PRO A 53 9.23 7.86 -6.06
C PRO A 53 8.31 8.99 -5.58
N THR A 54 7.80 8.93 -4.34
CA THR A 54 6.86 9.93 -3.82
C THR A 54 7.56 11.14 -3.22
N CYS A 55 8.40 10.96 -2.20
CA CYS A 55 9.01 12.08 -1.47
C CYS A 55 10.48 12.35 -1.82
N ARG A 56 11.05 11.62 -2.79
CA ARG A 56 12.43 11.80 -3.29
C ARG A 56 13.55 11.60 -2.26
N THR A 57 13.22 11.08 -1.07
CA THR A 57 14.20 10.74 -0.03
C THR A 57 15.18 9.70 -0.55
N ARG A 58 16.50 9.94 -0.37
CA ARG A 58 17.56 9.00 -0.78
C ARG A 58 17.54 7.74 0.08
N MET A 59 17.64 6.59 -0.57
CA MET A 59 17.63 5.28 0.08
C MET A 59 18.24 4.18 -0.79
N SER A 60 18.56 3.06 -0.18
CA SER A 60 19.03 1.85 -0.85
C SER A 60 17.99 0.74 -0.77
N VAL A 61 18.14 -0.31 -1.57
CA VAL A 61 17.23 -1.46 -1.58
C VAL A 61 17.12 -2.12 -0.20
N ARG A 62 18.19 -2.05 0.61
CA ARG A 62 18.20 -2.54 2.00
C ARG A 62 17.26 -1.78 2.93
N SER A 63 16.80 -0.60 2.53
CA SER A 63 15.84 0.24 3.27
C SER A 63 14.38 -0.12 3.02
N ILE A 64 14.11 -1.15 2.19
CA ILE A 64 12.76 -1.64 1.90
C ILE A 64 12.42 -2.77 2.88
N ARG A 65 11.23 -2.72 3.47
CA ARG A 65 10.69 -3.73 4.40
C ARG A 65 9.36 -4.23 3.86
N ARG A 66 9.22 -5.56 3.73
CA ARG A 66 7.90 -6.16 3.46
C ARG A 66 7.00 -5.93 4.66
N ILE A 67 5.74 -5.62 4.41
CA ILE A 67 4.72 -5.48 5.43
C ILE A 67 3.57 -6.42 5.09
N PHE A 68 2.97 -7.01 6.12
CA PHE A 68 1.83 -7.90 5.98
C PHE A 68 0.59 -7.13 6.45
N PHE A 69 -0.39 -6.97 5.57
CA PHE A 69 -1.70 -6.42 5.91
C PHE A 69 -2.69 -7.58 6.09
N PRO A 70 -3.10 -7.91 7.33
CA PRO A 70 -4.06 -9.00 7.56
C PRO A 70 -5.46 -8.72 6.98
N GLN A 71 -5.75 -7.46 6.62
CA GLN A 71 -7.05 -7.03 6.10
C GLN A 71 -7.20 -7.13 4.57
N LEU A 72 -6.15 -7.54 3.85
CA LEU A 72 -6.20 -7.74 2.39
C LEU A 72 -6.62 -9.16 2.00
N GLN A 73 -6.79 -10.05 2.97
CA GLN A 73 -7.26 -11.39 2.71
C GLN A 73 -8.79 -11.35 2.68
N PRO A 74 -9.45 -11.76 1.58
CA PRO A 74 -10.85 -12.13 1.68
C PRO A 74 -10.99 -13.16 2.81
N PRO A 75 -12.11 -13.18 3.56
CA PRO A 75 -12.36 -14.26 4.51
C PRO A 75 -12.13 -15.56 3.74
N ALA A 76 -11.24 -16.40 4.26
CA ALA A 76 -11.04 -17.73 3.70
C ALA A 76 -12.44 -18.33 3.52
N SER A 77 -12.81 -18.61 2.29
CA SER A 77 -14.09 -19.20 1.94
C SER A 77 -14.21 -20.51 2.70
N SER A 78 -14.96 -20.50 3.80
CA SER A 78 -15.44 -21.66 4.52
C SER A 78 -16.92 -21.49 4.77
#